data_AF-A0A177DAG6-F1
#
_entry.id   AF-A0A177DAG6-F1
#
_cell.length_a   1.000
_cell.length_b   1.000
_cell.length_c   1.000
_cell.angle_alpha   90.00
_cell.angle_beta   90.00
_cell.angle_gamma   90.00
#
_symmetry.space_group_name_H-M   'P 1'
#
loop_
_entity.id
_entity.type
_entity.pdbx_description
1 polymer ?
#
loop_
_entity_poly.entity_id
_entity_poly.type
_entity_poly.pdbx_seq_one_letter_code
_entity_poly.pdbx_strand_id
1 'polypeptide(L)'
;MPRSTRSSVRSRAIASSQNAVASTRRQTRSGQTPSSSATPKTSIIRRRIPKPPTFAFLARHQDIINADPNRQLRLFALPKELIEQIATRLPLTSVICLTLTCKEAAETVGTQSWATLKTEGRWSAHRYDFIELLARDWGDRLEYCERCDTLHPPLQPPRNHRGTKLTKRCFGQNAMIDYLPQDASQGYNPVLIHITNAIEETKDFASKGDVGPLLDILSGSFEIMKKDLSWCLDSTGRRIDGNLVLKHVHTFRSQASKRISATDLLTLPIRLCPHQSTATNTPESSRYINGRSAEQNGRLLTHVIASAFPESDQSRVDVSTFGPLTPSEQAQVFASKAGEKIYWQCRSCPTKYRVQRCRNTFVITSWHSFGRDMYHAMKYWKWLVRRTGTTLGPEKRNDEWWSPSRTVPDFMCELE
;
A
#
# COMPACT_ATOMS: atom_id res chain seq x y z
N MET A 1 5.26 -13.77 -56.61
CA MET A 1 3.82 -13.83 -56.28
C MET A 1 3.49 -12.78 -55.23
N PRO A 2 2.87 -11.65 -55.60
CA PRO A 2 2.42 -10.63 -54.66
C PRO A 2 0.92 -10.79 -54.33
N ARG A 3 0.55 -10.70 -53.05
CA ARG A 3 -0.86 -10.69 -52.60
C ARG A 3 -1.36 -9.25 -52.49
N SER A 4 -2.50 -9.02 -53.13
CA SER A 4 -3.17 -7.72 -53.28
C SER A 4 -3.75 -7.17 -51.97
N THR A 5 -3.49 -5.89 -51.74
CA THR A 5 -4.30 -4.96 -50.95
C THR A 5 -5.64 -4.67 -51.64
N ARG A 6 -6.74 -4.68 -50.88
CA ARG A 6 -8.02 -4.07 -51.30
C ARG A 6 -8.41 -2.96 -50.33
N SER A 7 -8.36 -1.73 -50.86
CA SER A 7 -9.06 -0.55 -50.36
C SER A 7 -10.42 -0.42 -51.03
N SER A 8 -11.47 -0.02 -50.32
CA SER A 8 -12.41 1.04 -50.75
C SER A 8 -13.26 1.50 -49.55
N VAL A 9 -13.23 2.79 -49.18
CA VAL A 9 -14.05 3.95 -49.61
C VAL A 9 -15.34 4.16 -48.78
N ARG A 10 -15.26 5.25 -48.01
CA ARG A 10 -16.28 6.17 -47.48
C ARG A 10 -17.73 6.05 -47.96
N SER A 11 -18.65 6.27 -47.01
CA SER A 11 -19.80 7.18 -47.18
C SER A 11 -20.06 7.95 -45.87
N ARG A 12 -19.89 9.28 -45.91
CA ARG A 12 -20.47 10.23 -44.94
C ARG A 12 -21.85 10.62 -45.45
N ALA A 13 -22.84 10.70 -44.57
CA ALA A 13 -24.02 11.54 -44.77
C ALA A 13 -24.29 12.30 -43.47
N ILE A 14 -24.23 13.63 -43.59
CA ILE A 14 -24.74 14.60 -42.62
C ILE A 14 -26.12 15.00 -43.13
N ALA A 15 -27.14 14.95 -42.28
CA ALA A 15 -28.33 15.78 -42.41
C ALA A 15 -29.00 15.95 -41.05
N SER A 16 -29.28 17.20 -40.71
CA SER A 16 -29.86 17.68 -39.47
C SER A 16 -31.39 17.53 -39.44
N SER A 17 -31.98 17.36 -38.26
CA SER A 17 -33.19 18.11 -37.88
C SER A 17 -33.45 17.95 -36.38
N GLN A 18 -34.07 18.99 -35.82
CA GLN A 18 -34.13 19.36 -34.42
C GLN A 18 -35.31 18.70 -33.68
N ASN A 19 -35.23 18.80 -32.34
CA ASN A 19 -36.31 18.81 -31.35
C ASN A 19 -36.98 17.48 -30.97
N ALA A 20 -36.72 17.03 -29.73
CA ALA A 20 -37.77 16.89 -28.71
C ALA A 20 -37.17 16.53 -27.34
N VAL A 21 -37.83 17.06 -26.33
CA VAL A 21 -37.46 17.17 -24.92
C VAL A 21 -37.80 15.91 -24.11
N ALA A 22 -36.97 15.65 -23.11
CA ALA A 22 -37.26 15.00 -21.81
C ALA A 22 -37.38 13.48 -21.64
N SER A 23 -36.84 13.10 -20.46
CA SER A 23 -37.25 12.01 -19.57
C SER A 23 -36.51 10.68 -19.69
N THR A 24 -35.34 10.63 -19.03
CA THR A 24 -34.66 9.39 -18.65
C THR A 24 -35.01 9.07 -17.20
N ARG A 25 -35.95 8.14 -16.97
CA ARG A 25 -36.16 7.50 -15.66
C ARG A 25 -36.24 5.99 -15.85
N ARG A 26 -35.08 5.32 -15.85
CA ARG A 26 -34.96 3.85 -15.80
C ARG A 26 -35.24 3.40 -14.37
N GLN A 27 -36.48 2.99 -14.10
CA GLN A 27 -36.83 2.13 -12.97
C GLN A 27 -36.58 0.68 -13.38
N THR A 28 -35.67 0.00 -12.68
CA THR A 28 -35.56 -1.47 -12.75
C THR A 28 -36.56 -2.10 -11.79
N ARG A 29 -37.47 -2.86 -12.40
CA ARG A 29 -38.57 -3.63 -11.84
C ARG A 29 -38.06 -4.90 -11.15
N SER A 30 -38.35 -5.07 -9.86
CA SER A 30 -38.36 -6.37 -9.17
C SER A 30 -39.71 -6.53 -8.48
N GLY A 31 -40.60 -7.33 -9.07
CA GLY A 31 -41.85 -7.73 -8.44
C GLY A 31 -41.69 -9.11 -7.83
N GLN A 32 -41.93 -9.21 -6.53
CA GLN A 32 -42.42 -10.43 -5.89
C GLN A 32 -43.44 -10.02 -4.84
N THR A 33 -44.64 -10.60 -4.98
CA THR A 33 -45.80 -10.52 -4.11
C THR A 33 -45.57 -11.27 -2.78
N PRO A 34 -46.35 -10.94 -1.73
CA PRO A 34 -46.06 -11.37 -0.36
C PRO A 34 -46.66 -12.75 -0.07
N SER A 35 -45.88 -13.65 0.53
CA SER A 35 -46.42 -14.79 1.27
C SER A 35 -46.06 -14.67 2.75
N SER A 36 -47.10 -14.77 3.55
CA SER A 36 -47.16 -14.63 4.99
C SER A 36 -46.65 -15.89 5.69
N SER A 37 -45.71 -15.71 6.62
CA SER A 37 -45.56 -16.45 7.90
C SER A 37 -44.14 -16.24 8.45
N ALA A 38 -43.89 -15.08 9.05
CA ALA A 38 -42.67 -14.80 9.78
C ALA A 38 -42.88 -15.07 11.27
N THR A 39 -42.23 -16.11 11.78
CA THR A 39 -41.91 -16.26 13.20
C THR A 39 -40.98 -15.12 13.64
N PRO A 40 -41.18 -14.53 14.83
CA PRO A 40 -40.42 -13.36 15.25
C PRO A 40 -39.01 -13.77 15.68
N LYS A 41 -38.04 -13.67 14.75
CA LYS A 41 -36.62 -13.68 15.11
C LYS A 41 -36.25 -12.29 15.62
N THR A 42 -35.93 -12.23 16.90
CA THR A 42 -35.33 -11.11 17.62
C THR A 42 -34.16 -10.52 16.83
N SER A 43 -34.38 -9.36 16.22
CA SER A 43 -33.32 -8.60 15.57
C SER A 43 -32.48 -7.93 16.66
N ILE A 44 -31.27 -8.44 16.84
CA ILE A 44 -30.24 -7.74 17.60
C ILE A 44 -29.98 -6.42 16.86
N ILE A 45 -30.46 -5.32 17.42
CA ILE A 45 -30.16 -3.96 16.97
C ILE A 45 -28.66 -3.76 17.19
N ARG A 46 -27.87 -4.05 16.16
CA ARG A 46 -26.47 -3.61 16.08
C ARG A 46 -26.51 -2.08 16.00
N ARG A 47 -26.32 -1.41 17.15
CA ARG A 47 -26.03 0.03 17.20
C ARG A 47 -24.91 0.30 16.19
N ARG A 48 -25.25 0.97 15.10
CA ARG A 48 -24.26 1.48 14.15
C ARG A 48 -23.43 2.49 14.92
N ILE A 49 -22.20 2.12 15.25
CA ILE A 49 -21.19 3.06 15.72
C ILE A 49 -21.10 4.14 14.63
N PRO A 50 -21.38 5.42 14.93
CA PRO A 50 -21.27 6.48 13.95
C PRO A 50 -19.88 6.46 13.34
N LYS A 51 -19.81 6.42 12.01
CA LYS A 51 -18.52 6.56 11.33
C LYS A 51 -17.95 7.92 11.74
N PRO A 52 -16.71 8.00 12.24
CA PRO A 52 -16.11 9.29 12.53
C PRO A 52 -16.13 10.14 11.24
N PRO A 53 -16.36 11.46 11.35
CA PRO A 53 -16.40 12.34 10.18
C PRO A 53 -15.09 12.23 9.40
N THR A 54 -15.17 12.52 8.10
CA THR A 54 -14.08 12.35 7.11
C THR A 54 -12.78 13.09 7.48
N PHE A 55 -12.81 13.94 8.49
CA PHE A 55 -11.67 14.72 9.02
C PHE A 55 -11.49 14.57 10.54
N ALA A 56 -11.75 13.40 11.12
CA ALA A 56 -11.56 13.19 12.57
C ALA A 56 -10.13 13.50 13.08
N PHE A 57 -9.12 13.53 12.21
CA PHE A 57 -7.76 13.98 12.55
C PHE A 57 -7.64 15.51 12.77
N LEU A 58 -8.64 16.29 12.37
CA LEU A 58 -8.77 17.71 12.69
C LEU A 58 -9.54 17.96 13.99
N ALA A 59 -10.15 16.93 14.59
CA ALA A 59 -10.88 17.06 15.84
C ALA A 59 -9.90 17.39 16.97
N ARG A 60 -10.15 18.50 17.66
CA ARG A 60 -9.31 19.00 18.75
C ARG A 60 -9.69 18.36 20.08
N HIS A 61 -8.73 18.14 20.98
CA HIS A 61 -9.04 17.73 22.35
C HIS A 61 -9.74 18.88 23.10
N GLN A 62 -10.68 18.57 23.99
CA GLN A 62 -11.48 19.60 24.66
C GLN A 62 -10.62 20.62 25.43
N ASP A 63 -9.50 20.20 25.98
CA ASP A 63 -8.58 21.08 26.71
C ASP A 63 -7.89 22.10 25.78
N ILE A 64 -7.56 21.68 24.56
CA ILE A 64 -6.99 22.57 23.53
C ILE A 64 -8.05 23.56 23.03
N ILE A 65 -9.30 23.11 22.92
CA ILE A 65 -10.43 23.96 22.55
C ILE A 65 -10.65 25.04 23.62
N ASN A 66 -10.70 24.65 24.90
CA ASN A 66 -10.94 25.57 26.01
C ASN A 66 -9.83 26.61 26.17
N ALA A 67 -8.59 26.26 25.82
CA ALA A 67 -7.43 27.15 25.87
C ALA A 67 -7.24 28.01 24.60
N ASP A 68 -8.10 27.90 23.58
CA ASP A 68 -7.95 28.68 22.34
C ASP A 68 -8.22 30.18 22.59
N PRO A 69 -7.22 31.07 22.44
CA PRO A 69 -7.39 32.50 22.68
C PRO A 69 -8.43 33.13 21.74
N ASN A 70 -8.69 32.53 20.58
CA ASN A 70 -9.69 33.03 19.65
C ASN A 70 -11.11 32.94 20.21
N ARG A 71 -11.38 32.04 21.17
CA ARG A 71 -12.71 31.96 21.83
C ARG A 71 -13.10 33.22 22.60
N GLN A 72 -12.11 34.03 22.96
CA GLN A 72 -12.35 35.29 23.68
C GLN A 72 -12.70 36.45 22.72
N LEU A 73 -12.62 36.24 21.40
CA LEU A 73 -12.99 37.26 20.42
C LEU A 73 -14.51 37.44 20.40
N ARG A 74 -14.95 38.70 20.31
CA ARG A 74 -16.37 39.08 20.32
C ARG A 74 -17.21 38.35 19.26
N LEU A 75 -16.61 38.02 18.12
CA LEU A 75 -17.27 37.27 17.05
C LEU A 75 -17.70 35.87 17.50
N PHE A 76 -16.87 35.18 18.28
CA PHE A 76 -17.15 33.81 18.76
C PHE A 76 -17.86 33.77 20.12
N ALA A 77 -18.13 34.93 20.71
CA ALA A 77 -19.05 35.06 21.84
C ALA A 77 -20.53 35.01 21.40
N LEU A 78 -20.81 35.12 20.09
CA LEU A 78 -22.14 34.92 19.54
C LEU A 78 -22.52 33.43 19.55
N PRO A 79 -23.81 33.09 19.72
CA PRO A 79 -24.30 31.73 19.50
C PRO A 79 -23.86 31.21 18.13
N LYS A 80 -23.45 29.93 18.09
CA LYS A 80 -22.95 29.27 16.87
C LYS A 80 -23.92 29.44 15.70
N GLU A 81 -25.21 29.37 15.97
CA GLU A 81 -26.29 29.51 14.99
C GLU A 81 -26.28 30.89 14.32
N LEU A 82 -25.93 31.95 15.04
CA LEU A 82 -25.82 33.30 14.46
C LEU A 82 -24.59 33.42 13.56
N ILE A 83 -23.48 32.79 13.94
CA ILE A 83 -22.25 32.78 13.15
C ILE A 83 -22.46 31.98 11.87
N GLU A 84 -23.15 30.84 11.95
CA GLU A 84 -23.58 30.07 10.77
C GLU A 84 -24.50 30.89 9.87
N GLN A 85 -25.49 31.61 10.43
CA GLN A 85 -26.34 32.51 9.65
C GLN A 85 -25.56 33.63 8.96
N ILE A 86 -24.60 34.27 9.65
CA ILE A 86 -23.70 35.26 9.05
C ILE A 86 -22.95 34.63 7.88
N ALA A 87 -22.39 33.43 8.08
CA ALA A 87 -21.64 32.72 7.04
C ALA A 87 -22.50 32.41 5.80
N THR A 88 -23.80 32.07 5.95
CA THR A 88 -24.68 31.84 4.79
C THR A 88 -24.94 33.08 3.93
N ARG A 89 -24.68 34.29 4.47
CA ARG A 89 -24.86 35.57 3.77
C ARG A 89 -23.58 36.09 3.12
N LEU A 90 -22.44 35.50 3.44
CA LEU A 90 -21.15 35.89 2.89
C LEU A 90 -20.92 35.23 1.52
N PRO A 91 -20.24 35.91 0.58
CA PRO A 91 -19.73 35.26 -0.63
C PRO A 91 -18.84 34.06 -0.28
N LEU A 92 -18.81 33.03 -1.14
CA LEU A 92 -18.07 31.79 -0.88
C LEU A 92 -16.62 32.04 -0.46
N THR A 93 -15.92 32.94 -1.14
CA THR A 93 -14.53 33.32 -0.82
C THR A 93 -14.39 33.96 0.55
N SER A 94 -15.37 34.77 0.98
CA SER A 94 -15.37 35.43 2.29
C SER A 94 -15.65 34.44 3.42
N VAL A 95 -16.57 33.48 3.22
CA VAL A 95 -16.79 32.37 4.17
C VAL A 95 -15.51 31.55 4.33
N ILE A 96 -14.86 31.27 3.21
CA ILE A 96 -13.62 30.52 3.18
C ILE A 96 -12.52 31.27 3.94
N CYS A 97 -12.27 32.54 3.62
CA CYS A 97 -11.33 33.38 4.37
C CYS A 97 -11.66 33.43 5.86
N LEU A 98 -12.94 33.55 6.23
CA LEU A 98 -13.38 33.52 7.61
C LEU A 98 -12.98 32.19 8.28
N THR A 99 -13.25 31.05 7.66
CA THR A 99 -12.82 29.74 8.17
C THR A 99 -11.29 29.55 8.20
N LEU A 100 -10.52 30.36 7.46
CA LEU A 100 -9.07 30.36 7.52
C LEU A 100 -8.50 31.20 8.67
N THR A 101 -9.22 32.25 9.08
CA THR A 101 -8.68 33.21 10.07
C THR A 101 -8.26 32.56 11.39
N CYS A 102 -9.03 31.57 11.87
CA CYS A 102 -8.69 30.83 13.07
C CYS A 102 -9.44 29.49 13.14
N LYS A 103 -8.95 28.60 14.00
CA LYS A 103 -9.50 27.24 14.20
C LYS A 103 -10.93 27.27 14.73
N GLU A 104 -11.28 28.23 15.59
CA GLU A 104 -12.64 28.40 16.10
C GLU A 104 -13.63 28.77 14.98
N ALA A 105 -13.22 29.62 14.02
CA ALA A 105 -14.04 29.95 12.86
C ALA A 105 -14.32 28.73 11.98
N ALA A 106 -13.28 27.92 11.71
CA ALA A 106 -13.39 26.69 10.94
C ALA A 106 -14.33 25.68 11.60
N GLU A 107 -14.27 25.55 12.92
CA GLU A 107 -15.12 24.62 13.68
C GLU A 107 -16.57 25.09 13.78
N THR A 108 -16.78 26.39 13.95
CA THR A 108 -18.11 26.99 14.09
C THR A 108 -18.88 26.98 12.77
N VAL A 109 -18.24 27.41 11.68
CA VAL A 109 -18.87 27.52 10.35
C VAL A 109 -18.83 26.18 9.59
N GLY A 110 -17.84 25.34 9.86
CA GLY A 110 -17.64 24.06 9.19
C GLY A 110 -16.92 24.17 7.84
N THR A 111 -16.55 23.01 7.28
CA THR A 111 -15.73 22.91 6.05
C THR A 111 -16.57 22.73 4.77
N GLN A 112 -17.88 22.93 4.83
CA GLN A 112 -18.76 22.70 3.68
C GLN A 112 -18.49 23.69 2.55
N SER A 113 -18.16 24.94 2.89
CA SER A 113 -17.70 25.96 1.95
C SER A 113 -16.46 25.51 1.17
N TRP A 114 -15.55 24.77 1.80
CA TRP A 114 -14.36 24.22 1.14
C TRP A 114 -14.76 23.16 0.12
N ALA A 115 -15.76 22.32 0.43
CA ALA A 115 -16.29 21.33 -0.50
C ALA A 115 -17.00 22.00 -1.70
N THR A 116 -17.76 23.08 -1.47
CA THR A 116 -18.39 23.87 -2.53
C THR A 116 -17.36 24.53 -3.44
N LEU A 117 -16.26 25.06 -2.87
CA LEU A 117 -15.13 25.58 -3.65
C LEU A 117 -14.56 24.52 -4.60
N LYS A 118 -14.53 23.24 -4.20
CA LYS A 118 -14.03 22.15 -5.06
C LYS A 118 -14.85 21.94 -6.32
N THR A 119 -16.11 22.39 -6.34
CA THR A 119 -17.05 22.19 -7.45
C THR A 119 -17.18 23.40 -8.38
N GLU A 120 -16.69 24.58 -7.98
CA GLU A 120 -16.72 25.77 -8.82
C GLU A 120 -15.54 25.82 -9.80
N GLY A 121 -15.81 25.63 -11.09
CA GLY A 121 -14.77 25.57 -12.13
C GLY A 121 -13.90 26.82 -12.24
N ARG A 122 -14.42 27.99 -11.83
CA ARG A 122 -13.73 29.30 -11.89
C ARG A 122 -12.55 29.40 -10.91
N TRP A 123 -12.56 28.63 -9.83
CA TRP A 123 -11.55 28.68 -8.76
C TRP A 123 -10.55 27.53 -8.81
N SER A 124 -10.66 26.64 -9.79
CA SER A 124 -9.65 25.60 -10.06
C SER A 124 -8.24 26.19 -10.18
N ALA A 125 -8.11 27.41 -10.73
CA ALA A 125 -6.84 28.13 -10.89
C ALA A 125 -6.20 28.62 -9.58
N HIS A 126 -6.98 28.96 -8.56
CA HIS A 126 -6.48 29.52 -7.28
C HIS A 126 -6.51 28.51 -6.13
N ARG A 127 -6.92 27.28 -6.42
CA ARG A 127 -7.10 26.24 -5.42
C ARG A 127 -5.78 25.81 -4.79
N TYR A 128 -4.71 25.79 -5.59
CA TYR A 128 -3.36 25.51 -5.11
C TYR A 128 -2.95 26.53 -4.05
N ASP A 129 -2.97 27.82 -4.41
CA ASP A 129 -2.61 28.93 -3.52
C ASP A 129 -3.43 28.92 -2.22
N PHE A 130 -4.74 28.64 -2.35
CA PHE A 130 -5.64 28.57 -1.21
C PHE A 130 -5.27 27.45 -0.22
N ILE A 131 -4.95 26.25 -0.72
CA ILE A 131 -4.62 25.12 0.15
C ILE A 131 -3.20 25.23 0.72
N GLU A 132 -2.28 25.85 -0.02
CA GLU A 132 -0.94 26.17 0.47
C GLU A 132 -0.98 27.19 1.63
N LEU A 133 -1.78 28.25 1.50
CA LEU A 133 -2.01 29.21 2.59
C LEU A 133 -2.62 28.53 3.81
N LEU A 134 -3.55 27.61 3.58
CA LEU A 134 -4.12 26.75 4.61
C LEU A 134 -3.04 25.92 5.31
N ALA A 135 -2.19 25.21 4.56
CA ALA A 135 -1.11 24.37 5.11
C ALA A 135 -0.17 25.18 6.02
N ARG A 136 0.19 26.40 5.60
CA ARG A 136 1.03 27.32 6.39
C ARG A 136 0.49 27.53 7.80
N ASP A 137 -0.82 27.71 7.95
CA ASP A 137 -1.45 28.00 9.25
C ASP A 137 -1.52 26.75 10.16
N TRP A 138 -1.31 25.55 9.60
CA TRP A 138 -1.19 24.30 10.36
C TRP A 138 0.26 23.89 10.67
N GLY A 139 1.25 24.60 10.12
CA GLY A 139 2.68 24.30 10.28
C GLY A 139 3.03 22.87 9.88
N ASP A 140 3.97 22.24 10.58
CA ASP A 140 4.46 20.89 10.28
C ASP A 140 3.43 19.76 10.52
N ARG A 141 2.22 20.10 10.98
CA ARG A 141 1.20 19.10 11.30
C ARG A 141 0.46 18.59 10.07
N LEU A 142 0.32 19.41 9.04
CA LEU A 142 -0.40 19.07 7.81
C LEU A 142 0.36 19.59 6.59
N GLU A 143 0.50 18.74 5.59
CA GLU A 143 1.02 19.12 4.28
C GLU A 143 -0.09 19.11 3.24
N TYR A 144 0.02 20.01 2.26
CA TYR A 144 -0.82 19.95 1.08
C TYR A 144 -0.38 18.81 0.17
N CYS A 145 -1.35 18.00 -0.27
CA CYS A 145 -1.11 16.93 -1.21
C CYS A 145 -1.73 17.24 -2.56
N GLU A 146 -0.89 17.54 -3.55
CA GLU A 146 -1.30 17.81 -4.93
C GLU A 146 -2.09 16.66 -5.56
N ARG A 147 -1.83 15.41 -5.14
CA ARG A 147 -2.44 14.22 -5.75
C ARG A 147 -3.91 14.04 -5.41
N CYS A 148 -4.26 14.33 -4.16
CA CYS A 148 -5.62 14.15 -3.65
C CYS A 148 -6.31 15.48 -3.32
N ASP A 149 -5.57 16.58 -3.46
CA ASP A 149 -6.05 17.95 -3.40
C ASP A 149 -6.76 18.21 -2.05
N THR A 150 -6.02 17.90 -0.99
CA THR A 150 -6.41 18.05 0.42
C THR A 150 -5.18 18.11 1.33
N LEU A 151 -5.37 18.63 2.55
CA LEU A 151 -4.38 18.55 3.63
C LEU A 151 -4.40 17.16 4.28
N HIS A 152 -3.23 16.62 4.59
CA HIS A 152 -3.08 15.43 5.44
C HIS A 152 -1.78 15.52 6.26
N PRO A 153 -1.63 14.73 7.34
CA PRO A 153 -0.37 14.69 8.07
C PRO A 153 0.81 14.37 7.14
N PRO A 154 2.00 14.91 7.43
CA PRO A 154 3.16 14.66 6.60
C PRO A 154 3.49 13.18 6.54
N LEU A 155 3.94 12.74 5.37
CA LEU A 155 4.32 11.36 5.19
C LEU A 155 5.45 10.96 6.13
N GLN A 156 5.14 10.08 7.08
CA GLN A 156 6.10 9.52 8.01
C GLN A 156 7.12 8.62 7.31
N PRO A 157 8.34 8.46 7.85
CA PRO A 157 9.31 7.49 7.33
C PRO A 157 8.74 6.07 7.39
N PRO A 158 9.24 5.11 6.58
CA PRO A 158 8.74 3.73 6.52
C PRO A 158 8.53 3.07 7.89
N ARG A 159 9.44 3.28 8.85
CA ARG A 159 9.36 2.76 10.24
C ARG A 159 8.16 3.26 11.05
N ASN A 160 7.63 4.43 10.71
CA ASN A 160 6.52 5.08 11.39
C ASN A 160 5.26 5.15 10.50
N HIS A 161 5.39 4.87 9.20
CA HIS A 161 4.26 4.95 8.28
C HIS A 161 3.31 3.76 8.45
N ARG A 162 2.02 4.06 8.45
CA ARG A 162 0.94 3.05 8.42
C ARG A 162 0.08 3.30 7.21
N GLY A 163 -0.33 2.22 6.55
CA GLY A 163 -1.25 2.30 5.42
C GLY A 163 -2.58 2.93 5.84
N THR A 164 -2.84 4.16 5.40
CA THR A 164 -4.11 4.84 5.65
C THR A 164 -5.00 4.78 4.40
N LYS A 165 -6.31 5.05 4.59
CA LYS A 165 -7.21 5.30 3.45
C LYS A 165 -6.70 6.45 2.57
N LEU A 166 -6.02 7.42 3.17
CA LEU A 166 -5.39 8.53 2.46
C LEU A 166 -4.20 8.06 1.63
N THR A 167 -3.31 7.20 2.16
CA THR A 167 -2.19 6.65 1.39
C THR A 167 -2.69 5.98 0.10
N LYS A 168 -3.72 5.13 0.20
CA LYS A 168 -4.33 4.48 -0.98
C LYS A 168 -5.01 5.48 -1.93
N ARG A 169 -5.62 6.55 -1.41
CA ARG A 169 -6.24 7.61 -2.22
C ARG A 169 -5.21 8.48 -2.95
N CYS A 170 -4.10 8.81 -2.29
CA CYS A 170 -3.06 9.69 -2.83
C CYS A 170 -2.13 8.96 -3.81
N PHE A 171 -1.76 7.72 -3.49
CA PHE A 171 -0.75 6.97 -4.23
C PHE A 171 -1.34 5.83 -5.08
N GLY A 172 -2.65 5.59 -5.00
CA GLY A 172 -3.37 4.62 -5.83
C GLY A 172 -3.04 3.16 -5.51
N GLN A 173 -3.18 2.26 -6.50
CA GLN A 173 -2.87 0.84 -6.33
C GLN A 173 -1.37 0.52 -6.26
N ASN A 174 -0.51 1.52 -6.50
CA ASN A 174 0.94 1.41 -6.32
C ASN A 174 1.36 2.06 -5.01
N ALA A 175 0.46 2.15 -4.03
CA ALA A 175 0.64 3.05 -2.90
C ALA A 175 1.82 2.70 -2.00
N MET A 176 2.07 1.41 -1.77
CA MET A 176 2.92 0.98 -0.66
C MET A 176 3.31 -0.49 -0.79
N ILE A 177 4.44 -0.83 -0.20
CA ILE A 177 4.80 -2.21 0.14
C ILE A 177 4.18 -2.51 1.50
N ASP A 178 3.11 -3.31 1.51
CA ASP A 178 2.25 -3.57 2.68
C ASP A 178 2.35 -4.99 3.26
N TYR A 179 3.24 -5.81 2.71
CA TYR A 179 3.39 -7.22 3.09
C TYR A 179 4.43 -7.44 4.20
N LEU A 180 5.12 -6.39 4.64
CA LEU A 180 6.05 -6.47 5.76
C LEU A 180 5.32 -6.43 7.10
N PRO A 181 5.90 -7.01 8.16
CA PRO A 181 5.23 -7.14 9.43
C PRO A 181 4.86 -5.78 10.05
N GLN A 182 3.62 -5.68 10.54
CA GLN A 182 3.02 -4.46 11.09
C GLN A 182 2.04 -4.82 12.22
N ASP A 183 1.95 -3.96 13.23
CA ASP A 183 0.90 -3.96 14.25
C ASP A 183 0.24 -2.57 14.37
N ALA A 184 -0.64 -2.38 15.36
CA ALA A 184 -1.37 -1.13 15.56
C ALA A 184 -0.47 0.09 15.88
N SER A 185 0.72 -0.17 16.43
CA SER A 185 1.69 0.82 16.93
C SER A 185 3.02 0.84 16.15
N GLN A 186 3.49 -0.30 15.64
CA GLN A 186 4.82 -0.51 15.04
C GLN A 186 4.72 -1.18 13.66
N GLY A 187 5.78 -1.07 12.85
CA GLY A 187 5.89 -1.75 11.57
C GLY A 187 6.64 -0.98 10.48
N TYR A 188 6.91 -1.63 9.36
CA TYR A 188 7.64 -1.04 8.25
C TYR A 188 6.78 -0.98 6.98
N ASN A 189 6.66 0.23 6.42
CA ASN A 189 5.82 0.46 5.27
C ASN A 189 6.40 1.51 4.31
N PRO A 190 7.23 1.08 3.34
CA PRO A 190 7.75 2.02 2.36
C PRO A 190 6.69 2.33 1.30
N VAL A 191 6.65 3.59 0.90
CA VAL A 191 5.87 4.10 -0.23
C VAL A 191 6.82 4.68 -1.28
N LEU A 192 6.33 4.86 -2.50
CA LEU A 192 7.19 5.23 -3.63
C LEU A 192 8.01 6.50 -3.37
N ILE A 193 7.45 7.50 -2.70
CA ILE A 193 8.19 8.75 -2.44
C ILE A 193 9.38 8.54 -1.50
N HIS A 194 9.35 7.56 -0.59
CA HIS A 194 10.53 7.22 0.22
C HIS A 194 11.67 6.74 -0.68
N ILE A 195 11.35 5.96 -1.71
CA ILE A 195 12.33 5.50 -2.70
C ILE A 195 12.80 6.65 -3.59
N THR A 196 11.89 7.53 -4.01
CA THR A 196 12.25 8.75 -4.77
C THR A 196 13.25 9.61 -4.00
N ASN A 197 12.96 9.89 -2.73
CA ASN A 197 13.83 10.71 -1.88
C ASN A 197 15.19 10.02 -1.68
N ALA A 198 15.19 8.71 -1.42
CA ALA A 198 16.42 7.93 -1.30
C ALA A 198 17.28 7.95 -2.57
N ILE A 199 16.65 7.91 -3.76
CA ILE A 199 17.35 7.98 -5.04
C ILE A 199 18.02 9.34 -5.22
N GLU A 200 17.29 10.43 -4.94
CA GLU A 200 17.80 11.79 -5.07
C GLU A 200 18.92 12.07 -4.08
N GLU A 201 18.76 11.67 -2.81
CA GLU A 201 19.76 11.83 -1.74
C GLU A 201 21.08 11.11 -2.07
N THR A 202 21.01 10.02 -2.84
CA THR A 202 22.18 9.19 -3.18
C THR A 202 22.55 9.20 -4.66
N LYS A 203 22.15 10.24 -5.39
CA LYS A 203 22.38 10.32 -6.85
C LYS A 203 23.86 10.27 -7.24
N ASP A 204 24.74 10.76 -6.38
CA ASP A 204 26.19 10.78 -6.62
C ASP A 204 26.82 9.38 -6.61
N PHE A 205 26.11 8.39 -6.05
CA PHE A 205 26.53 6.99 -5.99
C PHE A 205 25.73 6.11 -6.97
N ALA A 206 25.20 6.67 -8.05
CA ALA A 206 24.38 5.95 -9.03
C ALA A 206 25.20 5.18 -10.09
N SER A 207 26.52 5.38 -10.16
CA SER A 207 27.36 4.73 -11.17
C SER A 207 27.69 3.28 -10.81
N LYS A 208 27.98 2.47 -11.84
CA LYS A 208 28.42 1.08 -11.64
C LYS A 208 29.72 1.07 -10.82
N GLY A 209 29.84 0.17 -9.85
CA GLY A 209 30.95 0.07 -8.92
C GLY A 209 30.78 0.90 -7.65
N ASP A 210 29.90 1.90 -7.64
CA ASP A 210 29.74 2.77 -6.48
C ASP A 210 28.94 2.09 -5.37
N VAL A 211 29.35 2.40 -4.14
CA VAL A 211 28.70 1.97 -2.91
C VAL A 211 28.43 3.20 -2.06
N GLY A 212 27.16 3.44 -1.75
CA GLY A 212 26.73 4.60 -0.96
C GLY A 212 26.63 4.30 0.53
N PRO A 213 26.43 5.35 1.35
CA PRO A 213 26.20 5.21 2.79
C PRO A 213 24.83 4.56 3.08
N LEU A 214 24.63 4.16 4.34
CA LEU A 214 23.33 3.73 4.84
C LEU A 214 22.37 4.93 4.92
N LEU A 215 21.13 4.72 4.50
CA LEU A 215 20.09 5.75 4.45
C LEU A 215 19.17 5.63 5.66
N ASP A 216 19.10 6.69 6.47
CA ASP A 216 18.19 6.72 7.63
C ASP A 216 16.72 6.59 7.20
N ILE A 217 16.35 7.21 6.07
CA ILE A 217 14.97 7.15 5.57
C ILE A 217 14.51 5.72 5.25
N LEU A 218 15.42 4.79 4.97
CA LEU A 218 15.10 3.37 4.70
C LEU A 218 15.42 2.45 5.89
N SER A 219 15.84 3.03 7.01
CA SER A 219 16.23 2.29 8.20
C SER A 219 15.07 2.12 9.18
N GLY A 220 15.04 0.96 9.82
CA GLY A 220 14.12 0.69 10.93
C GLY A 220 14.25 -0.74 11.45
N SER A 221 13.85 -0.94 12.70
CA SER A 221 13.85 -2.23 13.38
C SER A 221 12.50 -2.43 14.08
N PHE A 222 11.97 -3.65 14.03
CA PHE A 222 10.64 -3.99 14.54
C PHE A 222 10.69 -5.39 15.13
N GLU A 223 10.11 -5.57 16.31
CA GLU A 223 9.99 -6.88 16.94
C GLU A 223 8.52 -7.25 17.14
N ILE A 224 8.16 -8.46 16.71
CA ILE A 224 6.84 -9.03 16.88
C ILE A 224 6.96 -10.25 17.78
N MET A 225 6.23 -10.19 18.89
CA MET A 225 6.13 -11.30 19.83
C MET A 225 5.00 -12.24 19.42
N LYS A 226 5.33 -13.52 19.22
CA LYS A 226 4.39 -14.63 19.11
C LYS A 226 4.55 -15.53 20.33
N LYS A 227 3.58 -16.41 20.57
CA LYS A 227 3.47 -17.23 21.78
C LYS A 227 4.78 -17.93 22.18
N ASP A 228 5.50 -18.50 21.21
CA ASP A 228 6.73 -19.28 21.45
C ASP A 228 7.94 -18.77 20.64
N LEU A 229 7.80 -17.63 19.95
CA LEU A 229 8.78 -17.14 18.98
C LEU A 229 8.81 -15.61 18.99
N SER A 230 10.01 -15.01 19.01
CA SER A 230 10.19 -13.62 18.64
C SER A 230 10.60 -13.50 17.17
N TRP A 231 10.01 -12.54 16.49
CA TRP A 231 10.29 -12.22 15.08
C TRP A 231 10.73 -10.76 14.98
N CYS A 232 12.02 -10.55 14.76
CA CYS A 232 12.59 -9.24 14.46
C CYS A 232 12.69 -9.05 12.94
N LEU A 233 12.42 -7.84 12.47
CA LEU A 233 12.77 -7.39 11.13
C LEU A 233 13.67 -6.15 11.27
N ASP A 234 14.88 -6.23 10.73
CA ASP A 234 15.77 -5.09 10.58
C ASP A 234 15.82 -4.68 9.10
N SER A 235 15.63 -3.39 8.84
CA SER A 235 15.63 -2.80 7.51
C SER A 235 16.74 -1.78 7.38
N THR A 236 17.47 -1.84 6.26
CA THR A 236 18.51 -0.88 5.91
C THR A 236 18.52 -0.65 4.40
N GLY A 237 18.72 0.57 3.94
CA GLY A 237 18.86 0.88 2.51
C GLY A 237 20.17 1.59 2.19
N ARG A 238 20.76 1.30 1.03
CA ARG A 238 21.97 1.97 0.51
C ARG A 238 22.13 1.74 -0.99
N ARG A 239 23.11 2.43 -1.61
CA ARG A 239 23.56 2.13 -2.98
C ARG A 239 24.57 0.98 -2.98
N ILE A 240 24.41 0.02 -3.90
CA ILE A 240 25.33 -1.10 -4.15
C ILE A 240 25.46 -1.28 -5.67
N ASP A 241 26.68 -1.17 -6.20
CA ASP A 241 26.94 -1.20 -7.65
C ASP A 241 26.06 -0.18 -8.43
N GLY A 242 25.87 1.00 -7.83
CA GLY A 242 24.99 2.05 -8.32
C GLY A 242 23.49 1.84 -8.06
N ASN A 243 23.05 0.64 -7.72
CA ASN A 243 21.63 0.34 -7.51
C ASN A 243 21.20 0.74 -6.10
N LEU A 244 20.04 1.39 -5.95
CA LEU A 244 19.42 1.53 -4.63
C LEU A 244 18.87 0.16 -4.21
N VAL A 245 19.44 -0.39 -3.14
CA VAL A 245 19.09 -1.71 -2.59
C VAL A 245 18.55 -1.53 -1.18
N LEU A 246 17.36 -2.07 -0.95
CA LEU A 246 16.74 -2.19 0.36
C LEU A 246 16.94 -3.61 0.87
N LYS A 247 17.58 -3.74 2.03
CA LYS A 247 17.85 -5.00 2.71
C LYS A 247 16.92 -5.16 3.90
N HIS A 248 16.37 -6.37 4.03
CA HIS A 248 15.55 -6.78 5.16
C HIS A 248 16.16 -8.04 5.78
N VAL A 249 16.33 -8.04 7.10
CA VAL A 249 16.82 -9.19 7.86
C VAL A 249 15.71 -9.62 8.81
N HIS A 250 15.02 -10.70 8.47
CA HIS A 250 14.07 -11.34 9.36
C HIS A 250 14.82 -12.30 10.28
N THR A 251 14.83 -12.03 11.58
CA THR A 251 15.43 -12.89 12.61
C THR A 251 14.33 -13.51 13.45
N PHE A 252 14.25 -14.84 13.44
CA PHE A 252 13.32 -15.61 14.25
C PHE A 252 14.09 -16.27 15.39
N ARG A 253 13.65 -16.07 16.63
CA ARG A 253 14.26 -16.67 17.83
C ARG A 253 13.20 -17.41 18.63
N SER A 254 13.55 -18.58 19.15
CA SER A 254 12.68 -19.28 20.09
C SER A 254 12.71 -18.56 21.44
N GLN A 255 11.55 -18.40 22.07
CA GLN A 255 11.46 -17.79 23.41
C GLN A 255 11.69 -18.81 24.53
N ALA A 256 11.44 -20.10 24.27
CA ALA A 256 11.69 -21.19 25.20
C ALA A 256 12.97 -21.94 24.79
N SER A 257 13.50 -22.81 25.65
CA SER A 257 14.60 -23.75 25.32
C SER A 257 14.26 -24.75 24.20
N LYS A 258 13.11 -24.61 23.55
CA LYS A 258 12.66 -25.37 22.39
C LYS A 258 13.40 -24.89 21.13
N ARG A 259 13.80 -25.81 20.26
CA ARG A 259 14.35 -25.47 18.94
C ARG A 259 13.24 -25.00 18.00
N ILE A 260 13.54 -23.99 17.18
CA ILE A 260 12.66 -23.57 16.07
C ILE A 260 12.56 -24.74 15.09
N SER A 261 11.34 -25.11 14.70
CA SER A 261 11.04 -26.09 13.65
C SER A 261 10.60 -25.41 12.35
N ALA A 262 10.64 -26.15 11.23
CA ALA A 262 10.20 -25.63 9.93
C ALA A 262 8.70 -25.28 9.96
N THR A 263 7.89 -26.11 10.63
CA THR A 263 6.45 -25.88 10.82
C THR A 263 6.17 -24.57 11.55
N ASP A 264 6.98 -24.23 12.57
CA ASP A 264 6.83 -22.96 13.30
C ASP A 264 7.00 -21.75 12.39
N LEU A 265 7.89 -21.82 11.39
CA LEU A 265 8.13 -20.73 10.43
C LEU A 265 7.11 -20.69 9.29
N LEU A 266 6.74 -21.86 8.76
CA LEU A 266 5.82 -21.96 7.63
C LEU A 266 4.38 -21.58 8.00
N THR A 267 4.03 -21.59 9.28
CA THR A 267 2.75 -21.08 9.79
C THR A 267 2.70 -19.56 9.95
N LEU A 268 3.85 -18.88 9.92
CA LEU A 268 3.92 -17.42 9.96
C LEU A 268 3.56 -16.84 8.60
N PRO A 269 2.96 -15.62 8.53
CA PRO A 269 2.65 -14.95 7.28
C PRO A 269 3.87 -14.18 6.73
N ILE A 270 5.00 -14.86 6.53
CA ILE A 270 6.24 -14.28 6.01
C ILE A 270 6.02 -13.93 4.53
N ARG A 271 6.37 -12.70 4.15
CA ARG A 271 6.35 -12.22 2.77
C ARG A 271 7.59 -11.40 2.50
N LEU A 272 8.47 -11.89 1.64
CA LEU A 272 9.68 -11.18 1.24
C LEU A 272 9.39 -10.21 0.09
N CYS A 273 8.56 -10.64 -0.84
CA CYS A 273 8.02 -9.81 -1.91
C CYS A 273 6.58 -10.28 -2.22
N PRO A 274 5.86 -9.64 -3.15
CA PRO A 274 4.51 -10.09 -3.50
C PRO A 274 4.45 -11.54 -3.96
N HIS A 275 5.56 -12.10 -4.47
CA HIS A 275 5.61 -13.43 -5.09
C HIS A 275 6.18 -14.52 -4.18
N GLN A 276 6.95 -14.14 -3.16
CA GLN A 276 7.68 -15.06 -2.29
C GLN A 276 7.11 -14.93 -0.88
N SER A 277 6.24 -15.88 -0.51
CA SER A 277 5.53 -15.88 0.75
C SER A 277 5.26 -17.28 1.29
N THR A 278 5.07 -17.39 2.60
CA THR A 278 4.59 -18.59 3.29
C THR A 278 3.07 -18.57 3.50
N ALA A 279 2.34 -17.66 2.84
CA ALA A 279 0.91 -17.47 3.05
C ALA A 279 0.10 -18.61 2.42
N THR A 280 -0.53 -19.44 3.25
CA THR A 280 -1.32 -20.62 2.86
C THR A 280 -2.78 -20.34 2.51
N ASN A 281 -3.21 -19.08 2.61
CA ASN A 281 -4.58 -18.68 2.28
C ASN A 281 -4.86 -18.91 0.79
N THR A 282 -6.05 -19.41 0.48
CA THR A 282 -6.51 -19.51 -0.90
C THR A 282 -6.82 -18.12 -1.48
N PRO A 283 -6.57 -17.88 -2.77
CA PRO A 283 -6.93 -16.62 -3.38
C PRO A 283 -8.45 -16.46 -3.40
N GLU A 284 -8.93 -15.22 -3.27
CA GLU A 284 -10.35 -14.92 -3.46
C GLU A 284 -10.81 -15.36 -4.86
N SER A 285 -11.92 -16.11 -4.91
CA SER A 285 -12.56 -16.51 -6.15
C SER A 285 -12.89 -15.28 -7.00
N SER A 286 -12.55 -15.33 -8.29
CA SER A 286 -12.87 -14.27 -9.24
C SER A 286 -13.05 -14.85 -10.64
N ARG A 287 -13.58 -14.06 -11.57
CA ARG A 287 -13.71 -14.49 -12.99
C ARG A 287 -12.38 -14.88 -13.65
N TYR A 288 -11.25 -14.55 -13.02
CA TYR A 288 -9.90 -14.85 -13.48
C TYR A 288 -9.19 -15.90 -12.63
N ILE A 289 -9.78 -16.30 -11.51
CA ILE A 289 -9.27 -17.30 -10.57
C ILE A 289 -10.40 -18.30 -10.37
N ASN A 290 -10.44 -19.29 -11.26
CA ASN A 290 -11.37 -20.40 -11.14
C ASN A 290 -10.83 -21.30 -10.02
N GLY A 291 -11.68 -21.76 -9.09
CA GLY A 291 -11.30 -22.53 -7.89
C GLY A 291 -10.50 -23.82 -8.09
N ARG A 292 -10.10 -24.14 -9.33
CA ARG A 292 -9.11 -25.17 -9.69
C ARG A 292 -7.67 -24.65 -9.74
N SER A 293 -7.42 -23.33 -9.77
CA SER A 293 -6.09 -22.76 -9.55
C SER A 293 -5.80 -22.77 -8.04
N ALA A 294 -5.77 -23.97 -7.47
CA ALA A 294 -5.34 -24.24 -6.10
C ALA A 294 -3.82 -24.14 -5.96
N GLU A 295 -3.19 -23.20 -6.68
CA GLU A 295 -1.75 -22.97 -6.60
C GLU A 295 -1.48 -22.21 -5.30
N GLN A 296 -1.31 -22.94 -4.20
CA GLN A 296 -1.00 -22.37 -2.90
C GLN A 296 0.47 -21.90 -2.89
N ASN A 297 0.67 -20.64 -2.49
CA ASN A 297 1.92 -20.03 -2.01
C ASN A 297 2.92 -19.51 -3.07
N GLY A 298 3.80 -18.63 -2.57
CA GLY A 298 5.09 -18.37 -3.22
C GLY A 298 5.97 -19.61 -3.12
N ARG A 299 6.05 -20.34 -4.23
CA ARG A 299 6.57 -21.72 -4.30
C ARG A 299 7.99 -21.85 -3.76
N LEU A 300 8.92 -21.04 -4.25
CA LEU A 300 10.34 -21.19 -3.90
C LEU A 300 10.60 -20.97 -2.39
N LEU A 301 10.03 -19.93 -1.77
CA LEU A 301 10.32 -19.62 -0.36
C LEU A 301 9.96 -20.76 0.60
N THR A 302 8.80 -21.41 0.43
CA THR A 302 8.40 -22.51 1.32
C THR A 302 9.32 -23.72 1.19
N HIS A 303 9.73 -24.05 -0.04
CA HIS A 303 10.72 -25.11 -0.30
C HIS A 303 12.09 -24.77 0.29
N VAL A 304 12.54 -23.52 0.16
CA VAL A 304 13.82 -23.05 0.73
C VAL A 304 13.80 -23.09 2.25
N ILE A 305 12.70 -22.65 2.89
CA ILE A 305 12.57 -22.72 4.35
C ILE A 305 12.58 -24.17 4.82
N ALA A 306 11.81 -25.06 4.19
CA ALA A 306 11.75 -26.47 4.57
C ALA A 306 13.12 -27.16 4.43
N SER A 307 13.80 -26.95 3.30
CA SER A 307 15.11 -27.57 3.03
C SER A 307 16.27 -27.05 3.89
N ALA A 308 16.11 -25.89 4.55
CA ALA A 308 17.09 -25.38 5.51
C ALA A 308 17.13 -26.17 6.84
N PHE A 309 16.20 -27.11 7.05
CA PHE A 309 16.14 -27.97 8.24
C PHE A 309 16.64 -29.39 7.93
N PRO A 310 17.13 -30.15 8.94
CA PRO A 310 17.50 -31.56 8.76
C PRO A 310 16.33 -32.41 8.24
N GLU A 311 16.61 -33.48 7.48
CA GLU A 311 15.59 -34.36 6.90
C GLU A 311 14.59 -34.92 7.93
N SER A 312 15.06 -35.19 9.15
CA SER A 312 14.21 -35.63 10.26
C SER A 312 13.12 -34.61 10.62
N ASP A 313 13.42 -33.32 10.55
CA ASP A 313 12.47 -32.22 10.78
C ASP A 313 11.62 -31.92 9.54
N GLN A 314 12.14 -32.19 8.32
CA GLN A 314 11.42 -32.01 7.06
C GLN A 314 10.20 -32.95 6.96
N SER A 315 10.30 -34.16 7.51
CA SER A 315 9.19 -35.14 7.52
C SER A 315 7.90 -34.63 8.18
N ARG A 316 8.00 -33.59 9.01
CA ARG A 316 6.87 -32.94 9.69
C ARG A 316 6.20 -31.85 8.85
N VAL A 317 6.78 -31.51 7.70
CA VAL A 317 6.26 -30.54 6.75
C VAL A 317 5.65 -31.28 5.58
N ASP A 318 4.36 -31.09 5.35
CA ASP A 318 3.72 -31.63 4.17
C ASP A 318 4.07 -30.80 2.92
N VAL A 319 5.20 -31.14 2.29
CA VAL A 319 5.70 -30.47 1.08
C VAL A 319 4.73 -30.65 -0.10
N SER A 320 3.84 -31.64 -0.07
CA SER A 320 2.85 -31.86 -1.15
C SER A 320 1.81 -30.73 -1.22
N THR A 321 1.66 -29.96 -0.14
CA THR A 321 0.84 -28.74 -0.11
C THR A 321 1.49 -27.57 -0.84
N PHE A 322 2.79 -27.63 -1.16
CA PHE A 322 3.47 -26.56 -1.88
C PHE A 322 3.24 -26.70 -3.38
N GLY A 323 2.97 -25.58 -4.05
CA GLY A 323 2.92 -25.56 -5.51
C GLY A 323 4.23 -26.08 -6.15
N PRO A 324 4.17 -26.75 -7.32
CA PRO A 324 5.34 -27.35 -7.96
C PRO A 324 6.33 -26.28 -8.42
N LEU A 325 7.62 -26.46 -8.16
CA LEU A 325 8.66 -25.52 -8.59
C LEU A 325 8.73 -25.42 -10.12
N THR A 326 8.97 -24.22 -10.63
CA THR A 326 9.29 -24.03 -12.05
C THR A 326 10.70 -24.54 -12.38
N PRO A 327 11.05 -24.79 -13.66
CA PRO A 327 12.39 -25.25 -14.01
C PRO A 327 13.53 -24.34 -13.51
N SER A 328 13.32 -23.02 -13.53
CA SER A 328 14.30 -22.05 -13.01
C SER A 328 14.44 -22.10 -11.49
N GLU A 329 13.34 -22.30 -10.75
CA GLU A 329 13.37 -22.47 -9.30
C GLU A 329 14.00 -23.81 -8.91
N GLN A 330 13.68 -24.87 -9.64
CA GLN A 330 14.25 -26.20 -9.46
C GLN A 330 15.77 -26.20 -9.69
N ALA A 331 16.26 -25.47 -10.69
CA ALA A 331 17.69 -25.30 -10.94
C ALA A 331 18.40 -24.62 -9.75
N GLN A 332 17.79 -23.60 -9.14
CA GLN A 332 18.33 -22.99 -7.91
C GLN A 332 18.37 -24.00 -6.76
N VAL A 333 17.32 -24.80 -6.58
CA VAL A 333 17.32 -25.85 -5.53
C VAL A 333 18.42 -26.88 -5.76
N PHE A 334 18.64 -27.31 -7.00
CA PHE A 334 19.72 -28.23 -7.33
C PHE A 334 21.11 -27.64 -7.07
N ALA A 335 21.35 -26.38 -7.47
CA ALA A 335 22.61 -25.69 -7.19
C ALA A 335 22.89 -25.60 -5.69
N SER A 336 21.87 -25.24 -4.88
CA SER A 336 22.02 -25.22 -3.42
C SER A 336 22.33 -26.59 -2.84
N LYS A 337 21.67 -27.66 -3.33
CA LYS A 337 21.95 -29.04 -2.89
C LYS A 337 23.35 -29.52 -3.29
N ALA A 338 23.91 -28.99 -4.38
CA ALA A 338 25.29 -29.23 -4.79
C ALA A 338 26.33 -28.49 -3.91
N GLY A 339 25.89 -27.73 -2.90
CA GLY A 339 26.76 -27.01 -1.97
C GLY A 339 27.14 -25.60 -2.44
N GLU A 340 26.54 -25.11 -3.53
CA GLU A 340 26.78 -23.75 -3.98
C GLU A 340 26.15 -22.74 -3.01
N LYS A 341 26.91 -21.70 -2.65
CA LYS A 341 26.38 -20.54 -1.93
C LYS A 341 25.55 -19.71 -2.91
N ILE A 342 24.25 -19.93 -2.94
CA ILE A 342 23.36 -19.20 -3.83
C ILE A 342 22.54 -18.13 -3.10
N TYR A 343 22.27 -17.04 -3.83
CA TYR A 343 21.19 -16.13 -3.53
C TYR A 343 19.95 -16.60 -4.30
N TRP A 344 18.90 -16.97 -3.59
CA TRP A 344 17.62 -17.32 -4.18
C TRP A 344 17.02 -16.10 -4.85
N GLN A 345 16.57 -16.24 -6.09
CA GLN A 345 16.09 -15.14 -6.93
C GLN A 345 14.61 -15.29 -7.23
N CYS A 346 13.87 -14.21 -7.07
CA CYS A 346 12.49 -14.16 -7.53
C CYS A 346 12.43 -13.98 -9.05
N ARG A 347 11.66 -14.82 -9.73
CA ARG A 347 11.46 -14.77 -11.19
C ARG A 347 10.59 -13.60 -11.69
N SER A 348 9.97 -12.84 -10.79
CA SER A 348 8.94 -11.85 -11.14
C SER A 348 9.24 -10.43 -10.64
N CYS A 349 10.23 -10.25 -9.75
CA CYS A 349 10.70 -8.94 -9.29
C CYS A 349 12.18 -8.99 -8.90
N PRO A 350 12.88 -7.84 -8.82
CA PRO A 350 14.29 -7.76 -8.41
C PRO A 350 14.44 -7.96 -6.91
N THR A 351 14.08 -9.16 -6.45
CA THR A 351 14.25 -9.62 -5.08
C THR A 351 15.19 -10.81 -5.08
N LYS A 352 16.24 -10.70 -4.27
CA LYS A 352 17.12 -11.81 -3.91
C LYS A 352 16.98 -12.10 -2.43
N TYR A 353 17.23 -13.32 -2.00
CA TYR A 353 17.24 -13.65 -0.59
C TYR A 353 18.15 -14.83 -0.28
N ARG A 354 18.49 -14.96 1.00
CA ARG A 354 19.19 -16.11 1.56
C ARG A 354 18.53 -16.54 2.84
N VAL A 355 18.77 -17.80 3.21
CA VAL A 355 18.27 -18.39 4.44
C VAL A 355 19.43 -19.01 5.19
N GLN A 356 19.53 -18.71 6.47
CA GLN A 356 20.60 -19.18 7.36
C GLN A 356 19.96 -19.73 8.65
N ARG A 357 20.33 -20.95 9.01
CA ARG A 357 19.91 -21.58 10.27
C ARG A 357 21.08 -21.66 11.23
N CYS A 358 20.89 -21.12 12.43
CA CYS A 358 21.74 -21.31 13.59
C CYS A 358 20.98 -22.16 14.64
N ARG A 359 21.65 -22.58 15.72
CA ARG A 359 21.05 -23.51 16.72
C ARG A 359 19.69 -23.06 17.25
N ASN A 360 19.54 -21.77 17.59
CA ASN A 360 18.33 -21.20 18.20
C ASN A 360 17.73 -20.05 17.37
N THR A 361 18.29 -19.80 16.20
CA THR A 361 18.00 -18.62 15.39
C THR A 361 17.81 -19.05 13.94
N PHE A 362 16.79 -18.51 13.30
CA PHE A 362 16.62 -18.64 11.86
C PHE A 362 16.61 -17.25 11.25
N VAL A 363 17.40 -17.05 10.20
CA VAL A 363 17.57 -15.74 9.58
C VAL A 363 17.22 -15.83 8.10
N ILE A 364 16.32 -14.96 7.66
CA ILE A 364 16.03 -14.75 6.23
C ILE A 364 16.47 -13.33 5.89
N THR A 365 17.48 -13.21 5.04
CA THR A 365 17.89 -11.90 4.53
C THR A 365 17.38 -11.74 3.11
N SER A 366 16.61 -10.69 2.83
CA SER A 366 16.18 -10.33 1.47
C SER A 366 16.74 -8.97 1.06
N TRP A 367 16.95 -8.82 -0.25
CA TRP A 367 17.38 -7.59 -0.89
C TRP A 367 16.41 -7.27 -2.02
N HIS A 368 16.02 -6.01 -2.13
CA HIS A 368 15.13 -5.48 -3.14
C HIS A 368 15.84 -4.35 -3.88
N SER A 369 16.04 -4.51 -5.19
CA SER A 369 16.64 -3.45 -6.01
C SER A 369 15.56 -2.53 -6.60
N PHE A 370 15.78 -1.23 -6.46
CA PHE A 370 15.00 -0.17 -7.11
C PHE A 370 15.74 0.40 -8.33
N GLY A 371 16.87 -0.17 -8.72
CA GLY A 371 17.67 0.29 -9.84
C GLY A 371 18.48 1.54 -9.54
N ARG A 372 19.06 2.13 -10.60
CA ARG A 372 20.01 3.25 -10.49
C ARG A 372 19.36 4.63 -10.52
N ASP A 373 18.20 4.72 -11.13
CA ASP A 373 17.52 5.99 -11.40
C ASP A 373 16.01 5.87 -11.22
N MET A 374 15.32 7.00 -11.35
CA MET A 374 13.88 7.08 -11.20
C MET A 374 13.11 6.28 -12.25
N TYR A 375 13.66 6.10 -13.46
CA TYR A 375 13.02 5.30 -14.50
C TYR A 375 12.95 3.82 -14.07
N HIS A 376 14.06 3.28 -13.61
CA HIS A 376 14.14 1.91 -13.10
C HIS A 376 13.30 1.73 -11.84
N ALA A 377 13.35 2.69 -10.91
CA ALA A 377 12.57 2.63 -9.67
C ALA A 377 11.06 2.56 -9.96
N MET A 378 10.55 3.43 -10.84
CA MET A 378 9.15 3.42 -11.27
C MET A 378 8.74 2.09 -11.93
N LYS A 379 9.65 1.50 -12.72
CA LYS A 379 9.42 0.22 -13.40
C LYS A 379 9.35 -0.93 -12.39
N TYR A 380 10.34 -1.03 -11.50
CA TYR A 380 10.48 -2.12 -10.53
C TYR A 380 9.49 -2.02 -9.38
N TRP A 381 9.09 -0.80 -8.99
CA TRP A 381 8.08 -0.55 -7.97
C TRP A 381 6.78 -1.31 -8.25
N LYS A 382 6.32 -1.32 -9.51
CA LYS A 382 5.12 -2.05 -9.93
C LYS A 382 5.24 -3.57 -9.77
N TRP A 383 6.45 -4.09 -9.67
CA TRP A 383 6.74 -5.52 -9.49
C TRP A 383 6.93 -5.85 -8.00
N LEU A 384 7.35 -4.88 -7.20
CA LEU A 384 7.54 -5.00 -5.76
C LEU A 384 6.28 -4.67 -4.94
N VAL A 385 5.29 -3.96 -5.49
CA VAL A 385 4.02 -3.67 -4.81
C VAL A 385 3.00 -4.77 -5.05
N ARG A 386 2.37 -5.24 -3.98
CA ARG A 386 1.31 -6.24 -4.05
C ARG A 386 0.03 -5.61 -4.61
N ARG A 387 -0.57 -6.22 -5.64
CA ARG A 387 -1.78 -5.72 -6.30
C ARG A 387 -2.83 -6.81 -6.40
N THR A 388 -3.91 -6.64 -5.64
CA THR A 388 -5.03 -7.58 -5.56
C THR A 388 -6.36 -6.86 -5.79
N GLY A 389 -7.37 -7.58 -6.27
CA GLY A 389 -8.72 -7.05 -6.43
C GLY A 389 -9.57 -7.92 -7.33
N THR A 390 -10.81 -8.17 -6.94
CA THR A 390 -11.75 -9.09 -7.63
C THR A 390 -11.98 -8.71 -9.10
N THR A 391 -11.89 -7.42 -9.43
CA THR A 391 -12.06 -6.88 -10.79
C THR A 391 -10.74 -6.67 -11.55
N LEU A 392 -9.58 -6.84 -10.90
CA LEU A 392 -8.29 -6.71 -11.57
C LEU A 392 -8.05 -7.88 -12.52
N GLY A 393 -7.72 -7.54 -13.76
CA GLY A 393 -7.35 -8.49 -14.79
C GLY A 393 -6.04 -9.23 -14.48
N PRO A 394 -5.85 -10.40 -15.10
CA PRO A 394 -4.65 -11.23 -15.02
C PRO A 394 -3.54 -10.59 -15.85
N GLU A 395 -3.24 -9.33 -15.65
CA GLU A 395 -2.03 -8.66 -16.17
C GLU A 395 -1.62 -7.55 -15.19
N LYS A 396 -2.62 -7.07 -14.43
CA LYS A 396 -2.52 -6.02 -13.43
C LYS A 396 -2.33 -6.55 -12.01
N ARG A 397 -2.74 -7.79 -11.75
CA ARG A 397 -2.49 -8.47 -10.47
C ARG A 397 -0.99 -8.71 -10.28
N ASN A 398 -0.57 -8.69 -9.02
CA ASN A 398 0.82 -8.90 -8.63
C ASN A 398 0.84 -9.43 -7.20
N ASP A 399 0.73 -10.74 -7.07
CA ASP A 399 0.64 -11.44 -5.80
C ASP A 399 1.24 -12.86 -5.92
N GLU A 400 1.17 -13.60 -4.83
CA GLU A 400 1.77 -14.93 -4.69
C GLU A 400 1.11 -15.98 -5.59
N TRP A 401 -0.14 -15.75 -6.00
CA TRP A 401 -0.91 -16.66 -6.86
C TRP A 401 -0.85 -16.28 -8.33
N TRP A 402 -0.68 -14.98 -8.60
CA TRP A 402 -0.82 -14.42 -9.92
C TRP A 402 0.27 -13.38 -10.18
N SER A 403 1.35 -13.83 -10.81
CA SER A 403 2.40 -12.97 -11.35
C SER A 403 3.02 -13.55 -12.61
N PRO A 404 3.19 -12.75 -13.67
CA PRO A 404 3.91 -13.19 -14.86
C PRO A 404 5.40 -13.37 -14.52
N SER A 405 6.01 -14.40 -15.11
CA SER A 405 7.48 -14.51 -15.16
C SER A 405 8.02 -13.38 -16.02
N ARG A 406 9.16 -12.79 -15.62
CA ARG A 406 9.77 -11.66 -16.35
C ARG A 406 11.27 -11.76 -16.33
N THR A 407 11.93 -11.11 -17.27
CA THR A 407 13.37 -10.85 -17.17
C THR A 407 13.59 -9.83 -16.07
N VAL A 408 14.11 -10.31 -14.95
CA VAL A 408 14.46 -9.51 -13.78
C VAL A 408 15.93 -9.11 -13.91
N PRO A 409 16.29 -7.83 -13.67
CA PRO A 409 17.68 -7.41 -13.67
C PRO A 409 18.45 -8.13 -12.56
N ASP A 410 19.64 -8.62 -12.90
CA ASP A 410 20.56 -9.06 -11.88
C ASP A 410 21.18 -7.86 -11.15
N PHE A 411 21.46 -8.00 -9.86
CA PHE A 411 22.05 -6.94 -9.05
C PHE A 411 22.93 -7.49 -7.92
N MET A 412 23.94 -6.73 -7.52
CA MET A 412 24.84 -7.08 -6.44
C MET A 412 24.11 -6.99 -5.09
N CYS A 413 24.21 -8.05 -4.28
CA CYS A 413 23.90 -7.97 -2.86
C CYS A 413 25.13 -7.47 -2.11
N GLU A 414 24.93 -6.93 -0.91
CA GLU A 414 26.05 -6.50 -0.05
C GLU A 414 27.05 -7.66 0.12
N LEU A 415 28.34 -7.38 -0.12
CA LEU A 415 29.42 -8.36 0.05
C LEU A 415 29.47 -8.76 1.53
N GLU A 416 29.46 -10.06 1.81
CA GLU A 416 29.72 -10.60 3.17
C GLU A 416 31.20 -10.57 3.52
#